data_AF-A0A509EI49-F1
#
_entry.id   AF-A0A509EI49-F1
#
_cell.length_a   1.000
_cell.length_b   1.000
_cell.length_c   1.000
_cell.angle_alpha   90.00
_cell.angle_beta   90.00
_cell.angle_gamma   90.00
#
_symmetry.space_group_name_H-M   'P 1'
#
loop_
_entity.id
_entity.type
_entity.pdbx_description
1 polymer ?
#
loop_
_entity_poly.entity_id
_entity_poly.type
_entity_poly.pdbx_seq_one_letter_code
_entity_poly.pdbx_strand_id
1 'polypeptide(L)' 'MQLGVRNSAGDAQAAFRDMQRKYSQLAGKPELIRQAEVNGKTIYRVRVGPLAKAEATSLCSELQGAGGQCFVAKN' A
#
# COMPACT_ATOMS: atom_id res chain seq x y z
N MET A 1 2.02 -0.47 -5.98
CA MET A 1 2.88 -0.09 -4.82
C MET A 1 2.33 -0.73 -3.55
N GLN A 2 3.14 -1.07 -2.53
CA GLN A 2 2.69 -1.61 -1.23
C GLN A 2 2.92 -0.57 -0.13
N LEU A 3 1.93 -0.39 0.76
CA LEU A 3 1.96 0.53 1.90
C LEU A 3 2.25 -0.18 3.23
N GLY A 4 1.95 -1.48 3.30
CA GLY A 4 2.17 -2.25 4.52
C GLY A 4 1.58 -3.65 4.45
N VAL A 5 1.58 -4.33 5.60
CA VAL A 5 1.03 -5.66 5.80
C VAL A 5 0.17 -5.65 7.07
N ARG A 6 -0.93 -6.40 7.08
CA ARG A 6 -1.83 -6.60 8.21
C ARG A 6 -2.19 -8.07 8.37
N ASN A 7 -2.73 -8.43 9.54
CA ASN A 7 -3.09 -9.81 9.89
C ASN A 7 -4.54 -10.15 9.58
N SER A 8 -5.36 -9.17 9.18
CA SER A 8 -6.75 -9.37 8.74
C SER A 8 -7.06 -8.49 7.53
N ALA A 9 -8.08 -8.88 6.76
CA ALA A 9 -8.56 -8.08 5.63
C ALA A 9 -9.16 -6.73 6.10
N GLY A 10 -9.91 -6.73 7.20
CA GLY A 10 -10.52 -5.53 7.77
C GLY A 10 -9.49 -4.50 8.21
N ASP A 11 -8.42 -4.93 8.89
CA ASP A 11 -7.32 -4.04 9.28
C ASP A 11 -6.57 -3.50 8.05
N ALA A 12 -6.46 -4.30 6.99
CA ALA A 12 -5.81 -3.90 5.76
C ALA A 12 -6.57 -2.77 5.05
N GLN A 13 -7.91 -2.88 4.97
CA GLN A 13 -8.79 -1.84 4.43
C GLN A 13 -8.80 -0.59 5.33
N ALA A 14 -8.90 -0.77 6.65
CA ALA A 14 -8.85 0.35 7.60
C ALA A 14 -7.52 1.11 7.48
N ALA A 15 -6.39 0.40 7.44
CA ALA A 15 -5.08 0.98 7.26
C ALA A 15 -4.96 1.75 5.94
N PHE A 16 -5.55 1.27 4.84
CA PHE A 16 -5.56 2.01 3.59
C PHE A 16 -6.32 3.33 3.72
N ARG A 17 -7.52 3.30 4.31
CA ARG A 17 -8.33 4.52 4.55
C ARG A 17 -7.62 5.52 5.46
N ASP A 18 -6.92 5.04 6.49
CA ASP A 18 -6.12 5.89 7.38
C ASP A 18 -4.96 6.55 6.62
N MET A 19 -4.27 5.79 5.78
CA MET A 19 -3.19 6.30 4.93
C MET A 19 -3.72 7.34 3.93
N GLN A 20 -4.90 7.12 3.33
CA GLN A 20 -5.52 8.10 2.43
C GLN A 20 -5.89 9.40 3.15
N ARG A 21 -6.37 9.32 4.39
CA ARG A 21 -6.66 10.50 5.20
C ARG A 21 -5.41 11.29 5.59
N LYS A 22 -4.30 10.57 5.84
CA LYS A 22 -3.04 11.17 6.27
C LYS A 22 -2.21 11.77 5.13
N TYR A 23 -2.22 11.13 3.96
CA TYR A 23 -1.36 11.50 2.83
C TYR A 23 -2.21 11.84 1.60
N SER A 24 -2.21 13.12 1.21
CA SER A 24 -2.98 13.61 0.06
C SER A 24 -2.57 12.97 -1.26
N GLN A 25 -1.33 12.48 -1.38
CA GLN A 25 -0.82 11.71 -2.51
C GLN A 25 -1.64 10.43 -2.78
N LEU A 26 -2.29 9.90 -1.75
CA LEU A 26 -3.10 8.69 -1.83
C LEU A 26 -4.60 9.00 -2.07
N ALA A 27 -5.00 10.27 -2.07
CA ALA A 27 -6.38 10.66 -2.30
C ALA A 27 -6.87 10.17 -3.68
N GLY A 28 -8.04 9.54 -3.70
CA GLY A 28 -8.64 9.00 -4.93
C GLY A 28 -7.91 7.80 -5.55
N LYS A 29 -6.77 7.35 -4.99
CA LYS A 29 -6.08 6.18 -5.50
C LYS A 29 -6.80 4.88 -5.09
N PRO A 30 -6.89 3.88 -5.99
CA PRO A 30 -7.60 2.63 -5.70
C PRO A 30 -6.83 1.76 -4.70
N GLU A 31 -7.59 1.16 -3.77
CA GLU A 31 -7.06 0.15 -2.86
C GLU A 31 -6.91 -1.20 -3.57
N LEU A 32 -5.87 -1.94 -3.19
CA LEU A 32 -5.67 -3.32 -3.61
C LEU A 32 -5.18 -4.14 -2.42
N ILE A 33 -6.09 -4.86 -1.78
CA ILE A 33 -5.74 -5.77 -0.68
C ILE A 33 -5.40 -7.14 -1.27
N ARG A 34 -4.18 -7.63 -1.02
CA ARG A 34 -3.70 -8.92 -1.53
C ARG A 34 -3.40 -9.85 -0.36
N GLN A 35 -4.18 -10.92 -0.23
CA GLN A 35 -3.87 -12.02 0.70
C GLN A 35 -2.63 -12.78 0.20
N ALA A 36 -1.78 -13.19 1.14
CA ALA A 36 -0.65 -14.08 0.92
C ALA A 36 -0.38 -14.93 2.16
N GLU A 37 0.33 -16.05 2.00
CA GLU A 37 0.83 -16.84 3.11
C GLU A 37 2.34 -16.66 3.21
N VAL A 38 2.84 -16.41 4.42
CA VAL A 38 4.27 -16.28 4.71
C VAL A 38 4.58 -17.04 5.99
N ASN A 39 5.45 -18.06 5.90
CA ASN A 39 5.84 -18.91 7.03
C ASN A 39 4.64 -19.52 7.79
N GLY A 40 3.64 -20.04 7.06
CA GLY A 40 2.44 -20.64 7.67
C GLY A 40 1.44 -19.63 8.24
N LYS A 41 1.67 -18.31 8.07
CA LYS A 41 0.75 -17.25 8.52
C LYS A 41 0.11 -16.55 7.33
N THR A 42 -1.21 -16.40 7.39
CA THR A 42 -1.95 -15.56 6.44
C THR A 42 -1.69 -14.09 6.75
N ILE A 43 -1.32 -13.32 5.72
CA ILE A 43 -1.12 -11.88 5.77
C ILE A 43 -1.89 -11.19 4.65
N TYR A 44 -2.17 -9.91 4.85
CA TYR A 44 -2.89 -9.06 3.90
C TYR A 44 -2.00 -7.86 3.56
N ARG A 45 -1.50 -7.83 2.33
CA ARG A 45 -0.69 -6.73 1.81
C ARG A 45 -1.62 -5.58 1.43
N VAL A 46 -1.37 -4.41 2.02
CA VAL A 46 -2.05 -3.15 1.69
C VAL A 46 -1.35 -2.54 0.49
N ARG A 47 -2.00 -2.45 -0.67
CA ARG A 47 -1.41 -1.92 -1.90
C ARG A 47 -2.27 -0.81 -2.50
N VAL A 48 -1.61 0.00 -3.32
CA VAL A 48 -2.24 0.98 -4.22
C VAL A 48 -2.11 0.43 -5.64
N GLY A 49 -3.23 0.39 -6.38
CA GLY A 49 -3.22 0.09 -7.81
C GLY A 49 -4.46 -0.62 -8.35
N PRO A 50 -4.41 -1.05 -9.62
CA PRO A 50 -3.21 -1.27 -10.44
C PRO A 50 -2.45 0.01 -10.81
N LEU A 51 -1.12 -0.04 -10.83
CA LEU A 51 -0.22 1.06 -11.23
C LEU A 51 0.92 0.50 -12.10
N ALA A 52 1.39 1.26 -13.07
CA ALA A 52 2.63 0.96 -13.79
C ALA A 52 3.86 1.11 -12.86
N LYS A 53 4.99 0.47 -13.18
CA LYS A 53 6.23 0.53 -12.34
C LYS A 53 6.70 1.98 -12.16
N ALA A 54 6.66 2.79 -13.20
CA ALA A 54 7.03 4.21 -13.15
C ALA A 54 6.08 5.00 -12.22
N GLU A 55 4.76 4.88 -12.41
CA GLU A 55 3.77 5.56 -11.56
C GLU A 55 3.89 5.12 -10.09
N ALA A 56 4.05 3.81 -9.85
CA ALA A 56 4.26 3.29 -8.51
C ALA A 56 5.53 3.84 -7.85
N THR A 57 6.60 4.02 -8.62
CA THR A 57 7.86 4.60 -8.14
C THR A 57 7.68 6.07 -7.78
N SER A 58 7.13 6.88 -8.69
CA SER A 58 6.89 8.31 -8.45
C SER A 58 5.99 8.54 -7.24
N LEU A 59 4.85 7.84 -7.17
CA LEU A 59 3.93 7.92 -6.04
C LEU A 59 4.61 7.51 -4.72
N CYS A 60 5.46 6.49 -4.75
CA CYS A 60 6.18 6.06 -3.55
C CYS A 60 7.19 7.11 -3.10
N SER A 61 7.93 7.72 -4.03
CA SER A 61 8.87 8.81 -3.72
C SER A 61 8.16 10.03 -3.14
N GLU A 62 7.02 10.44 -3.71
CA GLU A 62 6.21 11.54 -3.17
C GLU A 62 5.67 11.24 -1.78
N LEU A 63 5.17 10.02 -1.57
CA LEU A 63 4.68 9.57 -0.27
C LEU A 63 5.79 9.54 0.78
N GLN A 64 6.99 9.05 0.42
CA GLN A 64 8.16 9.08 1.29
C GLN A 64 8.60 10.50 1.63
N GLY A 65 8.56 11.42 0.66
CA GLY A 65 8.84 12.84 0.88
C GLY A 65 7.90 13.50 1.89
N ALA A 66 6.66 13.02 2.00
CA ALA A 66 5.71 13.44 3.03
C ALA A 66 5.80 12.65 4.34
N GLY A 67 6.83 11.81 4.52
CA GLY A 67 7.04 11.00 5.72
C GLY A 67 6.25 9.68 5.76
N GLY A 68 5.62 9.30 4.66
CA GLY A 68 4.95 8.02 4.49
C GLY A 68 5.92 6.87 4.21
N GLN A 69 5.43 5.64 4.35
CA GLN A 69 6.19 4.44 4.02
C GLN A 69 5.52 3.69 2.88
N CYS A 70 6.34 3.22 1.95
CA CYS A 70 5.92 2.39 0.83
C CYS A 70 7.07 1.58 0.27
N PHE A 71 6.68 0.57 -0.50
CA PHE A 71 7.57 -0.35 -1.19
C PHE A 71 7.07 -0.58 -2.62
N VAL A 72 7.99 -0.49 -3.59
CA VAL A 72 7.76 -0.89 -4.99
C VAL A 72 8.64 -2.08 -5.27
N ALA A 73 8.04 -3.19 -5.69
CA ALA A 73 8.80 -4.38 -6.06
C ALA A 73 9.73 -4.05 -7.23
N LYS A 74 11.04 -4.21 -6.99
CA LYS A 74 12.06 -4.26 -8.03
C LYS A 74 12.00 -5.65 -8.64
N ASN A 75 11.07 -5.89 -9.55
CA ASN A 75 11.27 -6.96 -10.52
C ASN A 75 12.52 -6.60 -11.34
#